data_AF-A0A2X2SRP8-F1
#
_entry.id   AF-A0A2X2SRP8-F1
#
_cell.length_a   1.000
_cell.length_b   1.000
_cell.length_c   1.000
_cell.angle_alpha   90.00
_cell.angle_beta   90.00
_cell.angle_gamma   90.00
#
_symmetry.space_group_name_H-M   'P 1'
#
loop_
_entity.id
_entity.type
_entity.pdbx_description
1 polymer ?
#
loop_
_entity_poly.entity_id
_entity_poly.type
_entity_poly.pdbx_seq_one_letter_code
_entity_poly.pdbx_strand_id
1 'polypeptide(L)'
;MKALLDTNIIIHREASKVINQDVGILYRWLDRGGYTKCIHSLTIKEIENYQDKQIVDTFHIKLDSYECIDIPSPLQEAVVGVSTKFDVNQNDKNDTQLLNEVFVGRADILITEDKKIRKKAIKLGIDDKVFTIDSFLEKVIAEHPELVNYKVLNVQKVKFGQINLEDNFFASLKEDYKGFDKWFIRKYDEEAYVTINTDKGLLLSFLYLKVEDEKENYKDITLYFHLKND
;
A
#
# COMPACT_ATOMS: atom_id res chain seq x y z
N MET A 1 18.87 10.47 3.72
CA MET A 1 18.17 10.75 2.44
C MET A 1 16.77 11.26 2.74
N LYS A 2 16.24 12.19 1.95
CA LYS A 2 14.89 12.74 2.04
C LYS A 2 13.93 11.92 1.18
N ALA A 3 12.94 11.32 1.82
CA ALA A 3 11.86 10.60 1.16
C ALA A 3 10.61 11.47 1.13
N LEU A 4 10.26 11.98 -0.05
CA LEU A 4 9.00 12.70 -0.26
C LEU A 4 7.86 11.69 -0.34
N LEU A 5 6.83 11.91 0.46
CA LEU A 5 5.66 11.05 0.53
C LEU A 5 4.48 11.69 -0.20
N ASP A 6 3.85 10.92 -1.08
CA ASP A 6 2.61 11.29 -1.75
C ASP A 6 1.49 11.54 -0.73
N THR A 7 0.60 12.50 -1.03
CA THR A 7 -0.57 12.84 -0.23
C THR A 7 -1.41 11.60 0.12
N ASN A 8 -1.62 10.69 -0.82
CA ASN A 8 -2.41 9.48 -0.56
C ASN A 8 -1.77 8.57 0.51
N ILE A 9 -0.44 8.48 0.54
CA ILE A 9 0.28 7.69 1.56
C ILE A 9 0.09 8.33 2.93
N ILE A 10 0.21 9.66 3.02
CA ILE A 10 -0.01 10.41 4.25
C ILE A 10 -1.46 10.24 4.73
N ILE A 11 -2.44 10.36 3.84
CA ILE A 11 -3.85 10.22 4.17
C ILE A 11 -4.15 8.81 4.69
N HIS A 12 -3.65 7.78 4.01
CA HIS A 12 -3.83 6.39 4.43
C HIS A 12 -3.13 6.06 5.75
N ARG A 13 -1.99 6.69 6.05
CA ARG A 13 -1.30 6.50 7.33
C ARG A 13 -2.17 6.95 8.50
N GLU A 14 -2.87 8.07 8.34
CA GLU A 14 -3.51 8.77 9.44
C GLU A 14 -5.04 8.58 9.50
N ALA A 15 -5.63 7.98 8.47
CA ALA A 15 -7.03 7.58 8.49
C ALA A 15 -7.30 6.55 9.60
N SER A 16 -8.38 6.77 10.35
CA SER A 16 -8.75 5.98 11.54
C SER A 16 -9.24 4.56 11.24
N LYS A 17 -9.58 4.25 9.98
CA LYS A 17 -9.82 2.88 9.53
C LYS A 17 -8.51 2.26 9.09
N VAL A 18 -8.21 1.06 9.60
CA VAL A 18 -7.07 0.21 9.21
C VAL A 18 -7.21 -0.17 7.73
N ILE A 19 -6.87 0.74 6.83
CA ILE A 19 -7.10 0.57 5.39
C ILE A 19 -5.83 0.09 4.68
N ASN A 20 -4.64 0.22 5.28
CA ASN A 20 -3.43 -0.25 4.61
C ASN A 20 -2.29 -0.64 5.57
N GLN A 21 -2.10 -1.95 5.79
CA GLN A 21 -1.00 -2.47 6.63
C GLN A 21 0.38 -2.11 6.05
N ASP A 22 0.46 -1.90 4.74
CA ASP A 22 1.71 -1.64 4.02
C ASP A 22 2.29 -0.27 4.37
N VAL A 23 1.43 0.73 4.63
CA VAL A 23 1.85 2.06 5.10
C VAL A 23 2.41 2.00 6.53
N GLY A 24 1.89 1.07 7.34
CA GLY A 24 2.46 0.69 8.65
C GLY A 24 3.94 0.32 8.57
N ILE A 25 4.21 -0.61 7.66
CA ILE A 25 5.52 -1.20 7.39
C ILE A 25 6.45 -0.17 6.76
N LEU A 26 5.97 0.60 5.78
CA LEU A 26 6.73 1.64 5.10
C LEU A 26 7.42 2.60 6.10
N TYR A 27 6.65 3.16 7.03
CA TYR A 27 7.17 4.15 7.98
C TYR A 27 8.26 3.56 8.88
N ARG A 28 8.07 2.32 9.35
CA ARG A 28 9.08 1.63 10.15
C ARG A 28 10.39 1.48 9.38
N TRP A 29 10.32 1.21 8.09
CA TRP A 29 11.50 1.07 7.24
C TRP A 29 12.16 2.41 6.90
N LEU A 30 11.37 3.46 6.70
CA LEU A 30 11.88 4.82 6.59
C LEU A 30 12.67 5.20 7.85
N ASP A 31 12.13 4.91 9.04
CA ASP A 31 12.81 5.18 10.31
C ASP A 31 14.09 4.35 10.47
N ARG A 32 14.02 3.03 10.23
CA ARG A 32 15.18 2.13 10.35
C ARG A 32 16.29 2.46 9.35
N GLY A 33 15.93 2.86 8.14
CA GLY A 33 16.87 3.29 7.10
C GLY A 33 17.39 4.71 7.29
N GLY A 34 16.96 5.43 8.34
CA GLY A 34 17.38 6.81 8.60
C GLY A 34 16.90 7.80 7.52
N TYR A 35 15.78 7.53 6.88
CA TYR A 35 15.18 8.43 5.92
C TYR A 35 14.47 9.59 6.64
N THR A 36 14.75 10.80 6.17
CA THR A 36 14.01 11.98 6.57
C THR A 36 12.70 12.00 5.80
N LYS A 37 11.58 11.78 6.50
CA LYS A 37 10.24 11.81 5.92
C LYS A 37 9.88 13.24 5.56
N CYS A 38 9.53 13.46 4.31
CA CYS A 38 9.28 14.78 3.76
C CYS A 38 7.88 14.87 3.18
N ILE A 39 7.23 16.02 3.36
CA ILE A 39 5.93 16.38 2.79
C ILE A 39 6.04 17.69 2.01
N HIS A 40 5.08 17.95 1.13
CA HIS A 40 5.00 19.18 0.35
C HIS A 40 3.81 20.03 0.82
N SER A 41 3.91 21.37 0.72
CA SER A 41 2.81 22.28 1.11
C SER A 41 1.51 22.03 0.33
N LEU A 42 1.59 21.48 -0.88
CA LEU A 42 0.40 21.05 -1.65
C LEU A 42 -0.36 19.91 -0.96
N THR A 43 0.35 18.98 -0.32
CA THR A 43 -0.29 17.91 0.48
C THR A 43 -1.04 18.49 1.66
N ILE A 44 -0.49 19.52 2.32
CA ILE A 44 -1.17 20.23 3.41
C ILE A 44 -2.46 20.87 2.91
N LYS A 45 -2.40 21.60 1.79
CA LYS A 45 -3.58 22.24 1.17
C LYS A 45 -4.63 21.22 0.73
N GLU A 46 -4.21 20.06 0.26
CA GLU A 46 -5.11 18.98 -0.13
C GLU A 46 -5.85 18.40 1.09
N ILE A 47 -5.13 18.21 2.20
CA ILE A 47 -5.71 17.78 3.48
C ILE A 47 -6.69 18.83 4.02
N GLU A 48 -6.35 20.13 3.95
CA GLU A 48 -7.22 21.22 4.41
C GLU A 48 -8.57 21.28 3.67
N ASN A 49 -8.64 20.73 2.45
CA ASN A 49 -9.90 20.66 1.69
C ASN A 49 -10.85 19.54 2.16
N TYR A 50 -10.45 18.70 3.12
CA TYR A 50 -11.33 17.68 3.69
C TYR A 50 -12.44 18.32 4.53
N GLN A 51 -13.67 17.81 4.38
CA GLN A 51 -14.85 18.38 5.06
C GLN A 51 -14.82 18.20 6.58
N ASP A 52 -14.15 17.17 7.07
CA ASP A 52 -14.11 16.85 8.50
C ASP A 52 -12.98 17.61 9.20
N LYS A 53 -13.36 18.68 9.91
CA LYS A 53 -12.41 19.53 10.64
C LYS A 53 -11.63 18.78 11.72
N GLN A 54 -12.21 17.76 12.36
CA GLN A 54 -11.50 16.99 13.39
C GLN A 54 -10.36 16.17 12.77
N ILE A 55 -10.58 15.66 11.56
CA ILE A 55 -9.55 14.95 10.78
C ILE A 55 -8.42 15.92 10.42
N VAL A 56 -8.76 17.11 9.90
CA VAL A 56 -7.77 18.13 9.53
C VAL A 56 -6.91 18.58 10.71
N ASP A 57 -7.51 18.88 11.87
CA ASP A 57 -6.78 19.27 13.08
C ASP A 57 -5.82 18.15 13.55
N THR A 58 -6.27 16.90 13.46
CA THR A 58 -5.44 15.73 13.78
C THR A 58 -4.26 15.61 12.82
N PHE A 59 -4.46 15.89 11.52
CA PHE A 59 -3.37 15.90 10.55
C PHE A 59 -2.35 16.98 10.88
N HIS A 60 -2.75 18.22 11.16
CA HIS A 60 -1.79 19.30 11.46
C HIS A 60 -0.81 18.92 12.57
N ILE A 61 -1.31 18.37 13.69
CA ILE A 61 -0.45 17.93 14.81
C ILE A 61 0.54 16.85 14.38
N LYS A 62 0.13 15.95 13.49
CA LYS A 62 0.96 14.82 13.06
C LYS A 62 1.97 15.22 11.99
N LEU A 63 1.61 16.16 11.12
CA LEU A 63 2.45 16.68 10.05
C LEU A 63 3.68 17.43 10.59
N ASP A 64 3.65 17.89 11.84
CA ASP A 64 4.82 18.46 12.55
C ASP A 64 6.01 17.50 12.64
N SER A 65 5.78 16.19 12.49
CA SER A 65 6.84 15.17 12.52
C SER A 65 7.58 14.98 11.18
N TYR A 66 7.19 15.73 10.14
CA TYR A 66 7.75 15.63 8.80
C TYR A 66 8.53 16.89 8.44
N GLU A 67 9.59 16.74 7.62
CA GLU A 67 10.26 17.89 7.03
C GLU A 67 9.40 18.43 5.89
N CYS A 68 9.11 19.73 5.87
CA CYS A 68 8.20 20.32 4.88
C CYS A 68 8.96 21.06 3.78
N ILE A 69 8.63 20.75 2.52
CA ILE A 69 8.90 21.61 1.37
C ILE A 69 7.75 22.62 1.28
N ASP A 70 7.98 23.78 1.90
CA ASP A 70 6.96 24.82 2.00
C ASP A 70 6.77 25.55 0.66
N ILE A 71 7.86 26.06 0.10
CA ILE A 71 7.85 26.80 -1.17
C ILE A 71 8.14 25.82 -2.32
N PRO A 72 7.20 25.64 -3.28
CA PRO A 72 7.40 24.77 -4.43
C PRO A 72 8.50 25.31 -5.35
N SER A 73 9.33 24.42 -5.89
CA SER A 73 10.37 24.79 -6.84
C SER A 73 9.77 25.17 -8.20
N PRO A 74 10.39 26.09 -8.96
CA PRO A 74 9.98 26.34 -10.35
C PRO A 74 10.01 25.04 -11.17
N LEU A 75 8.96 24.79 -11.95
CA LEU A 75 8.89 23.63 -12.84
C LEU A 75 9.98 23.73 -13.90
N GLN A 76 10.80 22.68 -14.00
CA GLN A 76 11.83 22.61 -15.03
C GLN A 76 11.22 22.37 -16.41
N GLU A 77 11.86 22.89 -17.46
CA GLU A 77 11.35 22.81 -18.83
C GLU A 77 11.08 21.36 -19.27
N ALA A 78 11.98 20.44 -18.91
CA ALA A 78 11.80 19.00 -19.16
C ALA A 78 10.54 18.45 -18.48
N VAL A 79 10.29 18.84 -17.22
CA VAL A 79 9.11 18.43 -16.45
C VAL A 79 7.84 18.98 -17.08
N VAL A 80 7.84 20.23 -17.53
CA VAL A 80 6.70 20.85 -18.26
C VAL A 80 6.43 20.13 -19.59
N GLY A 81 7.48 19.80 -20.34
CA GLY A 81 7.36 19.07 -21.61
C GLY A 81 6.74 17.67 -21.45
N VAL A 82 6.95 17.04 -20.30
CA VAL A 82 6.30 15.78 -19.96
C VAL A 82 4.88 16.01 -19.44
N SER A 83 4.68 16.94 -18.50
CA SER A 83 3.40 17.16 -17.83
C SER A 83 2.27 17.53 -18.81
N THR A 84 2.56 18.33 -19.83
CA THR A 84 1.59 18.70 -20.89
C THR A 84 0.95 17.52 -21.61
N LYS A 85 1.59 16.33 -21.58
CA LYS A 85 1.08 15.10 -22.23
C LYS A 85 0.24 14.23 -21.31
N PHE A 86 0.27 14.46 -19.99
CA PHE A 86 -0.34 13.59 -18.99
C PHE A 86 -1.33 14.31 -18.07
N ASP A 87 -1.14 15.61 -17.85
CA ASP A 87 -1.91 16.37 -16.88
C ASP A 87 -3.22 16.81 -17.48
N VAL A 88 -4.33 16.43 -16.82
CA VAL A 88 -5.68 16.78 -17.24
C VAL A 88 -6.35 17.67 -16.21
N ASN A 89 -6.15 17.37 -14.93
CA ASN A 89 -6.79 18.09 -13.83
C ASN A 89 -5.76 18.76 -12.89
N GLN A 90 -6.25 19.45 -11.86
CA GLN A 90 -5.38 20.14 -10.91
C GLN A 90 -4.56 19.18 -10.04
N ASN A 91 -5.07 17.99 -9.73
CA ASN A 91 -4.33 16.98 -8.97
C ASN A 91 -3.13 16.49 -9.78
N ASP A 92 -3.32 16.22 -11.07
CA ASP A 92 -2.21 15.80 -11.95
C ASP A 92 -1.09 16.87 -11.99
N LYS A 93 -1.43 18.16 -11.88
CA LYS A 93 -0.47 19.26 -11.79
C LYS A 93 0.25 19.30 -10.44
N ASN A 94 -0.47 19.04 -9.36
CA ASN A 94 0.12 18.93 -8.03
C ASN A 94 1.10 17.75 -7.97
N ASP A 95 0.73 16.61 -8.55
CA ASP A 95 1.57 15.43 -8.70
C ASP A 95 2.83 15.73 -9.52
N THR A 96 2.70 16.50 -10.60
CA THR A 96 3.83 17.01 -11.38
C THR A 96 4.77 17.86 -10.52
N GLN A 97 4.23 18.68 -9.62
CA GLN A 97 5.03 19.47 -8.70
C GLN A 97 5.82 18.58 -7.72
N LEU A 98 5.22 17.54 -7.15
CA LEU A 98 5.92 16.59 -6.28
C LEU A 98 7.08 15.91 -7.02
N LEU A 99 6.82 15.46 -8.26
CA LEU A 99 7.85 14.85 -9.10
C LEU A 99 8.98 15.84 -9.45
N ASN A 100 8.64 17.12 -9.64
CA ASN A 100 9.62 18.17 -9.90
C ASN A 100 10.60 18.33 -8.72
N GLU A 101 10.14 18.22 -7.47
CA GLU A 101 11.02 18.32 -6.30
C GLU A 101 12.09 17.21 -6.26
N VAL A 102 11.76 16.01 -6.76
CA VAL A 102 12.73 14.92 -6.93
C VAL A 102 13.64 15.17 -8.12
N PHE A 103 13.08 15.66 -9.23
CA PHE A 103 13.84 15.99 -10.44
C PHE A 103 14.93 17.03 -10.17
N VAL A 104 14.63 18.07 -9.38
CA VAL A 104 15.61 19.11 -9.01
C VAL A 104 16.52 18.70 -7.84
N GLY A 105 16.31 17.53 -7.23
CA GLY A 105 17.14 17.01 -6.15
C GLY A 105 16.87 17.63 -4.77
N ARG A 106 15.70 18.23 -4.53
CA ARG A 106 15.30 18.69 -3.20
C ARG A 106 14.80 17.56 -2.32
N ALA A 107 14.22 16.54 -2.92
CA ALA A 107 14.00 15.23 -2.32
C ALA A 107 14.83 14.19 -3.07
N ASP A 108 15.33 13.19 -2.34
CA ASP A 108 16.17 12.14 -2.93
C ASP A 108 15.31 11.08 -3.63
N ILE A 109 14.16 10.74 -3.03
CA ILE A 109 13.20 9.78 -3.56
C ILE A 109 11.76 10.27 -3.37
N LEU A 110 10.84 9.79 -4.20
CA LEU A 110 9.39 9.94 -4.06
C LEU A 110 8.76 8.56 -3.86
N ILE A 111 7.89 8.43 -2.86
CA ILE A 111 7.08 7.23 -2.66
C ILE A 111 5.63 7.54 -3.05
N THR A 112 5.10 6.82 -4.04
CA THR A 112 3.76 7.02 -4.61
C THR A 112 3.21 5.72 -5.21
N GLU A 113 1.90 5.51 -5.03
CA GLU A 113 1.16 4.43 -5.73
C GLU A 113 0.59 4.88 -7.09
N ASP A 114 0.70 6.17 -7.45
CA ASP A 114 0.14 6.71 -8.67
C ASP A 114 0.92 6.27 -9.93
N LYS A 115 0.21 5.60 -10.85
CA LYS A 115 0.77 5.08 -12.11
C LYS A 115 1.16 6.18 -13.09
N LYS A 116 0.46 7.32 -13.11
CA LYS A 116 0.80 8.46 -13.98
C LYS A 116 2.09 9.12 -13.51
N ILE A 117 2.31 9.31 -12.22
CA ILE A 117 3.57 9.85 -11.69
C ILE A 117 4.75 8.99 -12.13
N ARG A 118 4.65 7.65 -11.95
CA ARG A 118 5.71 6.74 -12.40
C ARG A 118 5.96 6.79 -13.91
N LYS A 119 4.91 6.91 -14.73
CA LYS A 119 5.06 7.11 -16.19
C LYS A 119 5.77 8.41 -16.55
N LYS A 120 5.53 9.50 -15.81
CA LYS A 120 6.25 10.76 -15.99
C LYS A 120 7.71 10.60 -15.58
N ALA A 121 8.00 9.94 -14.46
CA ALA A 121 9.36 9.69 -13.97
C ALA A 121 10.22 8.93 -14.98
N ILE A 122 9.69 7.86 -15.60
CA ILE A 122 10.36 7.10 -16.67
C ILE A 122 10.70 8.01 -17.85
N LYS A 123 9.78 8.88 -18.27
CA LYS A 123 10.04 9.82 -19.38
C LYS A 123 11.06 10.91 -19.03
N LEU A 124 11.23 11.20 -17.75
CA LEU A 124 12.22 12.15 -17.24
C LEU A 124 13.56 11.49 -16.92
N GLY A 125 13.66 10.16 -16.98
CA GLY A 125 14.88 9.40 -16.65
C GLY A 125 15.24 9.44 -15.17
N ILE A 126 14.24 9.52 -14.29
CA ILE A 126 14.39 9.53 -12.82
C ILE A 126 13.54 8.44 -12.14
N ASP A 127 13.19 7.39 -12.88
CA ASP A 127 12.37 6.28 -12.37
C ASP A 127 13.07 5.50 -11.24
N ASP A 128 14.40 5.49 -11.21
CA ASP A 128 15.22 4.96 -10.12
C ASP A 128 15.05 5.72 -8.78
N LYS A 129 14.36 6.87 -8.80
CA LYS A 129 14.08 7.69 -7.62
C LYS A 129 12.59 7.68 -7.22
N VAL A 130 11.73 6.96 -7.95
CA VAL A 130 10.29 6.94 -7.70
C VAL A 130 9.81 5.53 -7.43
N PHE A 131 9.33 5.30 -6.21
CA PHE A 131 8.99 3.98 -5.70
C PHE A 131 7.51 3.85 -5.35
N THR A 132 6.93 2.69 -5.61
CA THR A 132 5.77 2.20 -4.84
C THR A 132 6.24 1.77 -3.45
N ILE A 133 5.31 1.51 -2.53
CA ILE A 133 5.64 0.94 -1.23
C ILE A 133 6.40 -0.38 -1.41
N ASP A 134 5.89 -1.29 -2.25
CA ASP A 134 6.52 -2.60 -2.48
C ASP A 134 7.94 -2.48 -3.04
N SER A 135 8.13 -1.68 -4.09
CA SER A 135 9.46 -1.51 -4.71
C SER A 135 10.45 -0.78 -3.80
N PHE A 136 9.97 0.12 -2.93
CA PHE A 136 10.81 0.70 -1.88
C PHE A 136 11.24 -0.36 -0.86
N LEU A 137 10.32 -1.21 -0.41
CA LEU A 137 10.63 -2.29 0.53
C LEU A 137 11.63 -3.29 -0.08
N GLU A 138 11.44 -3.68 -1.33
CA GLU A 138 12.38 -4.52 -2.07
C GLU A 138 13.78 -3.90 -2.13
N LYS A 139 13.86 -2.60 -2.46
CA LYS A 139 15.13 -1.85 -2.49
C LYS A 139 15.83 -1.86 -1.14
N VAL A 140 15.10 -1.51 -0.07
CA VAL A 140 15.69 -1.44 1.28
C VAL A 140 16.14 -2.82 1.77
N ILE A 141 15.38 -3.88 1.46
CA ILE A 141 15.76 -5.27 1.76
C ILE A 141 17.05 -5.66 1.02
N ALA A 142 17.18 -5.27 -0.25
CA ALA A 142 18.36 -5.56 -1.05
C ALA A 142 19.60 -4.77 -0.59
N GLU A 143 19.43 -3.51 -0.18
CA GLU A 143 20.53 -2.62 0.26
C GLU A 143 20.97 -2.86 1.70
N HIS A 144 20.04 -3.29 2.54
CA HIS A 144 20.28 -3.51 3.97
C HIS A 144 19.76 -4.88 4.43
N PRO A 145 20.34 -6.00 3.94
CA PRO A 145 19.92 -7.35 4.36
C PRO A 145 19.98 -7.53 5.89
N GLU A 146 20.84 -6.79 6.59
CA GLU A 146 20.97 -6.78 8.05
C GLU A 146 19.84 -6.05 8.78
N LEU A 147 19.26 -4.99 8.17
CA LEU A 147 18.06 -4.35 8.70
C LEU A 147 16.84 -5.27 8.57
N VAL A 148 16.94 -6.29 7.69
CA VAL A 148 16.04 -7.44 7.61
C VAL A 148 16.32 -8.42 8.75
N ASN A 149 16.44 -7.93 9.97
CA ASN A 149 15.93 -8.69 11.12
C ASN A 149 14.41 -8.50 11.16
N TYR A 150 13.76 -8.93 10.10
CA TYR A 150 12.34 -9.13 10.10
C TYR A 150 12.15 -10.39 10.97
N LYS A 151 11.39 -10.27 12.06
CA LYS A 151 10.36 -11.26 12.33
C LYS A 151 9.43 -11.23 11.10
N VAL A 152 9.90 -11.77 9.97
CA VAL A 152 9.16 -11.76 8.70
C VAL A 152 7.77 -12.24 9.07
N LEU A 153 6.76 -11.68 8.42
CA LEU A 153 5.53 -12.41 8.16
C LEU A 153 5.93 -13.68 7.42
N ASN A 154 6.52 -14.62 8.17
CA ASN A 154 7.05 -15.86 7.66
C ASN A 154 5.80 -16.56 7.20
N VAL A 155 5.74 -16.81 5.90
CA VAL A 155 4.65 -17.59 5.35
C VAL A 155 4.80 -18.96 5.98
N GLN A 156 4.00 -19.24 6.99
CA GLN A 156 4.00 -20.50 7.70
C GLN A 156 3.07 -21.42 6.96
N LYS A 157 3.61 -22.55 6.52
CA LYS A 157 2.79 -23.67 6.06
C LYS A 157 2.29 -24.40 7.30
N VAL A 158 0.98 -24.28 7.57
CA VAL A 158 0.32 -24.86 8.73
C VAL A 158 -0.86 -25.71 8.29
N LYS A 159 -1.30 -26.63 9.15
CA LYS A 159 -2.57 -27.31 8.93
C LYS A 159 -3.74 -26.38 9.27
N PHE A 160 -4.87 -26.52 8.59
CA PHE A 160 -6.10 -25.79 8.93
C PHE A 160 -6.47 -25.91 10.40
N GLY A 161 -6.35 -27.11 10.98
CA GLY A 161 -6.68 -27.35 12.39
C GLY A 161 -5.78 -26.61 13.39
N GLN A 162 -4.68 -26.00 12.94
CA GLN A 162 -3.79 -25.18 13.77
C GLN A 162 -4.13 -23.67 13.68
N ILE A 163 -5.03 -23.28 12.78
CA ILE A 163 -5.44 -21.90 12.57
C ILE A 163 -6.67 -21.63 13.45
N ASN A 164 -6.66 -20.50 14.16
CA ASN A 164 -7.81 -20.09 14.96
C ASN A 164 -8.95 -19.62 14.06
N LEU A 165 -9.96 -20.47 13.87
CA LEU A 165 -11.17 -20.15 13.09
C LEU A 165 -12.03 -19.05 13.73
N GLU A 166 -11.84 -18.76 15.01
CA GLU A 166 -12.51 -17.66 15.72
C GLU A 166 -11.75 -16.33 15.61
N ASP A 167 -10.63 -16.28 14.86
CA ASP A 167 -9.96 -15.03 14.55
C ASP A 167 -10.88 -14.10 13.73
N ASN A 168 -10.96 -12.82 14.12
CA ASN A 168 -11.76 -11.80 13.44
C ASN A 168 -11.42 -11.67 11.95
N PHE A 169 -10.23 -12.10 11.52
CA PHE A 169 -9.86 -12.24 10.11
C PHE A 169 -10.92 -12.99 9.29
N PHE A 170 -11.55 -14.02 9.84
CA PHE A 170 -12.55 -14.84 9.14
C PHE A 170 -13.99 -14.30 9.22
N ALA A 171 -14.23 -13.21 9.96
CA ALA A 171 -15.59 -12.73 10.21
C ALA A 171 -16.37 -12.45 8.92
N SER A 172 -15.78 -11.70 7.97
CA SER A 172 -16.41 -11.43 6.67
C SER A 172 -16.60 -12.68 5.83
N LEU A 173 -15.64 -13.63 5.86
CA LEU A 173 -15.76 -14.89 5.14
C LEU A 173 -16.91 -15.76 5.67
N LYS A 174 -17.15 -15.77 6.99
CA LYS A 174 -18.29 -16.48 7.60
C LYS A 174 -19.62 -15.83 7.23
N GLU A 175 -19.67 -14.50 7.11
CA GLU A 175 -20.86 -13.76 6.66
C GLU A 175 -21.19 -14.03 5.18
N ASP A 176 -20.17 -13.96 4.32
CA ASP A 176 -20.34 -14.11 2.86
C ASP A 176 -20.58 -15.57 2.43
N TYR A 177 -19.98 -16.54 3.14
CA TYR A 177 -20.07 -17.97 2.79
C TYR A 177 -20.81 -18.77 3.87
N LYS A 178 -22.13 -18.94 3.68
CA LYS A 178 -22.95 -19.79 4.56
C LYS A 178 -22.39 -21.21 4.61
N GLY A 179 -21.98 -21.63 5.81
CA GLY A 179 -21.36 -22.94 6.03
C GLY A 179 -19.84 -22.96 5.95
N PHE A 180 -19.18 -21.79 5.94
CA PHE A 180 -17.73 -21.65 5.99
C PHE A 180 -17.11 -22.45 7.13
N ASP A 181 -17.67 -22.40 8.34
CA ASP A 181 -17.13 -23.16 9.49
C ASP A 181 -17.09 -24.67 9.20
N LYS A 182 -18.17 -25.20 8.61
CA LYS A 182 -18.23 -26.62 8.24
C LYS A 182 -17.21 -26.94 7.14
N TRP A 183 -17.04 -26.07 6.15
CA TRP A 183 -16.03 -26.22 5.11
C TRP A 183 -14.62 -26.21 5.71
N PHE A 184 -14.31 -25.25 6.57
CA PHE A 184 -13.01 -25.10 7.21
C PHE A 184 -12.66 -26.34 8.06
N ILE A 185 -13.63 -26.86 8.82
CA ILE A 185 -13.47 -28.08 9.62
C ILE A 185 -13.16 -29.31 8.76
N ARG A 186 -13.81 -29.47 7.60
CA ARG A 186 -13.49 -30.58 6.67
C ARG A 186 -12.05 -30.54 6.16
N LYS A 187 -11.45 -29.35 6.16
CA LYS A 187 -10.09 -29.09 5.66
C LYS A 187 -9.01 -29.21 6.72
N TYR A 188 -9.34 -29.58 7.96
CA TYR A 188 -8.42 -29.57 9.11
C TYR A 188 -7.05 -30.21 8.89
N ASP A 189 -6.97 -31.31 8.15
CA ASP A 189 -5.72 -32.01 7.86
C ASP A 189 -4.94 -31.46 6.67
N GLU A 190 -5.56 -30.60 5.87
CA GLU A 190 -4.96 -29.97 4.70
C GLU A 190 -4.10 -28.78 5.11
N GLU A 191 -3.18 -28.40 4.22
CA GLU A 191 -2.22 -27.33 4.46
C GLU A 191 -2.72 -26.01 3.91
N ALA A 192 -2.50 -24.95 4.67
CA ALA A 192 -2.66 -23.56 4.26
C ALA A 192 -1.38 -22.78 4.60
N TYR A 193 -1.23 -21.67 3.91
CA TYR A 193 -0.15 -20.72 4.12
C TYR A 193 -0.72 -19.52 4.86
N VAL A 194 -0.08 -19.14 5.96
CA VAL A 194 -0.51 -18.04 6.80
C VAL A 194 0.62 -17.11 7.14
N THR A 195 0.30 -15.86 7.44
CA THR A 195 1.24 -14.96 8.11
C THR A 195 0.63 -14.47 9.42
N ILE A 196 1.42 -14.50 10.49
CA ILE A 196 0.98 -14.15 11.83
C ILE A 196 1.79 -12.96 12.34
N ASN A 197 1.11 -12.00 12.96
CA ASN A 197 1.77 -10.93 13.68
C ASN A 197 2.45 -11.49 14.94
N THR A 198 3.77 -11.61 14.95
CA THR A 198 4.55 -12.14 16.10
C THR A 198 4.44 -11.36 17.40
N ASP A 199 3.89 -10.14 17.40
CA ASP A 199 3.75 -9.33 18.61
C ASP A 199 2.35 -9.45 19.24
N LYS A 200 1.32 -9.77 18.44
CA LYS A 200 -0.08 -9.90 18.89
C LYS A 200 -0.71 -11.27 18.65
N GLY A 201 -0.03 -12.18 17.94
CA GLY A 201 -0.53 -13.50 17.56
C GLY A 201 -1.67 -13.50 16.53
N LEU A 202 -1.97 -12.34 15.92
CA LEU A 202 -3.11 -12.19 15.02
C LEU A 202 -2.80 -12.70 13.62
N LEU A 203 -3.77 -13.35 13.00
CA LEU A 203 -3.71 -13.76 11.60
C LEU A 203 -3.78 -12.54 10.68
N LEU A 204 -2.87 -12.44 9.71
CA LEU A 204 -2.79 -11.31 8.78
C LEU A 204 -3.09 -11.71 7.34
N SER A 205 -2.71 -12.92 6.96
CA SER A 205 -3.05 -13.49 5.65
C SER A 205 -3.32 -14.98 5.78
N PHE A 206 -4.16 -15.47 4.88
CA PHE A 206 -4.53 -16.87 4.73
C PHE A 206 -4.61 -17.21 3.24
N LEU A 207 -3.92 -18.26 2.83
CA LEU A 207 -3.93 -18.78 1.47
C LEU A 207 -4.06 -20.29 1.53
N TYR A 208 -5.13 -20.80 0.94
CA TYR A 208 -5.32 -22.23 0.71
C TYR A 208 -5.27 -22.51 -0.79
N LEU A 209 -4.39 -23.42 -1.20
CA LEU A 209 -4.25 -23.84 -2.59
C LEU A 209 -5.12 -25.07 -2.82
N LYS A 210 -6.19 -24.92 -3.60
CA LYS A 210 -6.97 -26.05 -4.10
C LYS A 210 -6.32 -26.56 -5.39
N VAL A 211 -5.76 -27.77 -5.33
CA VAL A 211 -5.22 -28.45 -6.51
C VAL A 211 -6.38 -29.16 -7.20
N GLU A 212 -6.79 -28.68 -8.36
CA GLU A 212 -7.85 -29.26 -9.18
C GLU A 212 -7.27 -30.35 -10.09
N ASP A 213 -8.00 -31.46 -10.29
CA ASP A 213 -7.69 -32.49 -11.28
C ASP A 213 -8.89 -32.78 -12.19
N GLU A 214 -8.70 -33.62 -13.22
CA GLU A 214 -9.75 -33.99 -14.18
C GLU A 214 -10.94 -34.75 -13.55
N LYS A 215 -10.85 -35.16 -12.29
CA LYS A 215 -11.88 -35.91 -11.56
C LYS A 215 -12.65 -35.03 -10.58
N GLU A 216 -12.38 -33.72 -10.54
CA GLU A 216 -13.10 -32.76 -9.71
C GLU A 216 -14.61 -32.76 -10.01
N ASN A 217 -15.40 -32.83 -8.94
CA ASN A 217 -16.84 -32.92 -9.02
C ASN A 217 -17.48 -31.54 -8.82
N TYR A 218 -17.76 -30.85 -9.93
CA TYR A 218 -18.40 -29.54 -9.94
C TYR A 218 -19.93 -29.58 -9.99
N LYS A 219 -20.57 -30.71 -9.64
CA LYS A 219 -22.04 -30.85 -9.70
C LYS A 219 -22.80 -29.84 -8.84
N ASP A 220 -22.15 -29.27 -7.83
CA ASP A 220 -22.72 -28.28 -6.91
C ASP A 220 -22.46 -26.83 -7.34
N ILE A 221 -21.74 -26.60 -8.44
CA ILE A 221 -21.53 -25.25 -9.01
C ILE A 221 -22.60 -25.00 -10.08
N THR A 222 -23.67 -24.31 -9.68
CA THR A 222 -24.69 -23.86 -10.62
C THR A 222 -24.21 -22.61 -11.36
N LEU A 223 -23.81 -22.76 -12.61
CA LEU A 223 -23.53 -21.62 -13.49
C LEU A 223 -24.84 -20.90 -13.82
N TYR A 224 -25.11 -19.77 -13.15
CA TYR A 224 -26.20 -18.87 -13.52
C TYR A 224 -25.81 -18.09 -14.78
N PHE A 225 -26.06 -18.67 -15.95
CA PHE A 225 -26.10 -17.90 -17.19
C PHE A 225 -27.50 -17.30 -17.34
N HIS A 226 -27.63 -16.01 -17.03
CA HIS A 226 -28.74 -15.24 -17.58
C HIS A 226 -28.48 -15.03 -19.06
N LEU A 227 -29.24 -15.70 -19.93
CA LEU A 227 -29.37 -15.31 -21.31
C LEU A 227 -29.88 -13.86 -21.31
N LYS A 228 -29.06 -12.93 -21.80
CA LYS A 228 -29.58 -11.65 -22.29
C LYS A 228 -30.42 -12.00 -23.50
N ASN A 229 -31.74 -11.89 -23.36
CA ASN A 229 -32.60 -11.83 -24.52
C ASN A 229 -32.37 -10.45 -25.16
N ASP A 230 -31.95 -10.47 -26.43
CA ASP A 230 -31.92 -9.30 -27.32
C ASP A 230 -33.32 -8.73 -27.55
#